data_AF-A0A1S3XYA5-F1
#
_entry.id   AF-A0A1S3XYA5-F1
#
_cell.length_a   1.000
_cell.length_b   1.000
_cell.length_c   1.000
_cell.angle_alpha   90.00
_cell.angle_beta   90.00
_cell.angle_gamma   90.00
#
_symmetry.space_group_name_H-M   'P 1'
#
loop_
_entity.id
_entity.type
_entity.pdbx_description
1 polymer ?
#
loop_
_entity_poly.entity_id
_entity_poly.type
_entity_poly.pdbx_seq_one_letter_code
_entity_poly.pdbx_strand_id
1 'polypeptide(L)'
;MRRHHRRRSSTPSVDFGEDEEDDEEEETSSEARMKCVSCKEDYSSRDAGTCRECYEEASETEEELKREIEDLKSKVNFLRFWAPPDPLHHLHHQRSSSTNTVPFCSDVVLVASHDDENGKSTPHPVPVPANRAVLASRSPVFRAMLENEMEESLSGTIKISDVSYDALRAFVTYLYTADACLDELMACDLLVLAEKYQVKHLKTYCEKFLISKLNWENSLPNYAFAHQHNAKNLLDAALSLIMENMDKLSKREEYKELVEKDPRLVVEIYEAYLSKQVNTAVHKDPVAKA
;
A
#
# COMPACT_ATOMS: atom_id res chain seq x y z
N MET A 1 21.80 -9.18 20.78
CA MET A 1 23.17 -9.68 20.52
C MET A 1 23.92 -8.62 19.71
N ARG A 2 25.22 -8.47 20.00
CA ARG A 2 26.25 -7.62 19.35
C ARG A 2 26.46 -6.23 19.93
N ARG A 3 27.36 -6.20 20.92
CA ARG A 3 28.20 -5.07 21.33
C ARG A 3 29.13 -4.68 20.17
N HIS A 4 29.23 -3.39 19.87
CA HIS A 4 30.39 -2.85 19.16
C HIS A 4 31.07 -1.80 20.03
N HIS A 5 32.17 -2.22 20.67
CA HIS A 5 33.21 -1.31 21.12
C HIS A 5 33.91 -0.73 19.89
N ARG A 6 34.03 0.59 19.80
CA ARG A 6 35.03 1.23 18.93
C ARG A 6 35.84 2.25 19.71
N ARG A 7 37.14 2.07 19.58
CA ARG A 7 38.26 2.72 20.27
C ARG A 7 38.33 4.21 19.94
N ARG A 8 38.55 5.06 20.95
CA ARG A 8 39.01 6.44 20.75
C ARG A 8 40.51 6.44 20.45
N SER A 9 40.87 6.96 19.28
CA SER A 9 42.22 7.34 18.88
C SER A 9 42.56 8.72 19.45
N SER A 10 43.76 8.79 20.02
CA SER A 10 44.47 9.96 20.55
C SER A 10 44.97 10.91 19.46
N THR A 11 44.80 12.21 19.65
CA THR A 11 45.72 13.26 19.18
C THR A 11 45.72 14.46 20.18
N PRO A 12 46.83 15.20 20.30
CA PRO A 12 47.17 16.00 21.50
C PRO A 12 47.10 17.53 21.27
N SER A 13 47.52 18.28 22.32
CA SER A 13 47.81 19.73 22.40
C SER A 13 46.59 20.67 22.38
N VAL A 14 46.45 21.65 23.28
CA VAL A 14 47.41 22.73 23.60
C VAL A 14 47.35 23.13 25.08
N ASP A 15 48.53 23.38 25.61
CA ASP A 15 48.89 23.92 26.92
C ASP A 15 48.66 25.44 26.98
N PHE A 16 48.02 25.92 28.04
CA PHE A 16 48.17 27.27 28.58
C PHE A 16 47.85 27.18 30.06
N GLY A 17 48.90 27.07 30.87
CA GLY A 17 48.83 27.37 32.29
C GLY A 17 48.75 28.87 32.52
N GLU A 18 48.02 29.26 33.56
CA GLU A 18 48.36 30.34 34.47
C GLU A 18 47.49 30.20 35.73
N ASP A 19 48.22 30.03 36.82
CA ASP A 19 48.00 30.50 38.20
C ASP A 19 47.01 29.79 39.15
N GLU A 20 47.67 29.34 40.23
CA GLU A 20 47.21 28.76 41.48
C GLU A 20 46.25 29.70 42.23
N GLU A 21 45.19 29.15 42.82
CA GLU A 21 44.80 29.47 44.19
C GLU A 21 43.94 28.31 44.73
N ASP A 22 44.48 27.67 45.77
CA ASP A 22 43.84 26.64 46.58
C ASP A 22 42.62 27.22 47.29
N ASP A 23 41.43 26.74 46.93
CA ASP A 23 40.29 26.69 47.86
C ASP A 23 39.70 25.28 47.79
N GLU A 24 40.04 24.48 48.80
CA GLU A 24 39.36 23.23 49.14
C GLU A 24 37.93 23.55 49.57
N GLU A 25 37.05 23.80 48.60
CA GLU A 25 35.61 23.70 48.81
C GLU A 25 35.18 22.25 48.55
N GLU A 26 34.96 21.51 49.63
CA GLU A 26 34.16 20.28 49.63
C GLU A 26 32.71 20.61 49.18
N GLU A 27 32.50 20.87 47.89
CA GLU A 27 31.17 20.82 47.31
C GLU A 27 30.79 19.34 47.18
N THR A 28 30.12 18.84 48.22
CA THR A 28 29.20 17.71 48.10
C THR A 28 27.98 18.13 47.26
N SER A 29 28.21 18.50 46.00
CA SER A 29 27.15 18.65 45.01
C SER A 29 26.65 17.25 44.70
N SER A 30 25.65 16.82 45.46
CA SER A 30 24.84 15.66 45.10
C SER A 30 24.17 15.98 43.76
N GLU A 31 24.84 15.67 42.64
CA GLU A 31 24.27 15.80 41.31
C GLU A 31 22.92 15.07 41.33
N ALA A 32 21.82 15.82 41.28
CA ALA A 32 20.49 15.25 41.32
C ALA A 32 20.31 14.39 40.06
N ARG A 33 20.45 13.07 40.18
CA ARG A 33 20.21 12.14 39.08
C ARG A 33 18.71 12.09 38.81
N MET A 34 18.30 12.57 37.63
CA MET A 34 16.93 12.48 37.15
C MET A 34 16.75 11.23 36.31
N LYS A 35 15.53 10.68 36.29
CA LYS A 35 15.19 9.51 35.49
C LYS A 35 14.49 9.92 34.20
N CYS A 36 15.03 9.54 33.06
CA CYS A 36 14.46 9.85 31.76
C CYS A 36 13.06 9.23 31.62
N VAL A 37 12.08 10.03 31.18
CA VAL A 37 10.70 9.54 30.96
C VAL A 37 10.64 8.48 29.86
N SER A 38 11.52 8.55 28.85
CA SER A 38 11.55 7.64 27.69
C SER A 38 12.35 6.35 27.98
N CYS A 39 13.68 6.43 28.11
CA CYS A 39 14.54 5.25 28.28
C CYS A 39 14.63 4.71 29.71
N LYS A 40 14.07 5.42 30.71
CA LYS A 40 14.13 5.07 32.14
C LYS A 40 15.55 5.05 32.74
N GLU A 41 16.54 5.58 32.05
CA GLU A 41 17.91 5.71 32.56
C GLU A 41 18.11 6.98 33.39
N ASP A 42 19.08 6.94 34.30
CA ASP A 42 19.43 8.06 35.15
C ASP A 42 20.43 8.99 34.45
N TYR A 43 20.16 10.28 34.41
CA TYR A 43 21.00 11.31 33.77
C TYR A 43 21.12 12.55 34.68
N SER A 44 22.09 13.43 34.41
CA SER A 44 22.34 14.62 35.23
C SER A 44 21.26 15.70 35.02
N SER A 45 20.89 16.40 36.10
CA SER A 45 19.75 17.33 36.22
C SER A 45 19.81 18.61 35.36
N ARG A 46 20.68 18.70 34.35
CA ARG A 46 20.74 19.91 33.51
C ARG A 46 19.49 20.10 32.66
N ASP A 47 18.78 19.01 32.34
CA ASP A 47 17.57 19.01 31.53
C ASP A 47 16.40 18.35 32.26
N ALA A 48 15.20 18.91 32.19
CA ALA A 48 14.01 18.35 32.82
C ALA A 48 13.25 17.40 31.85
N GLY A 49 12.94 16.19 32.29
CA GLY A 49 12.01 15.26 31.62
C GLY A 49 12.66 14.12 30.83
N THR A 50 13.31 14.43 29.71
CA THR A 50 13.97 13.43 28.83
C THR A 50 15.46 13.67 28.78
N CYS A 51 16.26 12.60 28.78
CA CYS A 51 17.70 12.72 28.58
C CYS A 51 18.00 13.24 27.16
N ARG A 52 19.19 13.85 27.02
CA ARG A 52 19.69 14.40 25.77
C ARG A 52 19.68 13.40 24.60
N GLU A 53 20.06 12.15 24.85
CA GLU A 53 20.10 11.10 23.82
C GLU A 53 18.70 10.80 23.26
N CYS A 54 17.69 10.63 24.13
CA CYS A 54 16.31 10.42 23.68
C CYS A 54 15.72 11.64 22.96
N TYR A 55 16.15 12.85 23.32
CA TYR A 55 15.71 14.07 22.65
C TYR A 55 16.34 14.20 21.26
N GLU A 56 17.64 13.93 21.14
CA GLU A 56 18.36 13.92 19.86
C GLU A 56 17.77 12.85 18.93
N GLU A 57 17.55 11.62 19.40
CA GLU A 57 16.89 10.55 18.64
C GLU A 57 15.47 10.93 18.17
N ALA A 58 14.67 11.55 19.04
CA ALA A 58 13.35 12.06 18.67
C ALA A 58 13.43 13.16 17.60
N SER A 59 14.43 14.05 17.68
CA SER A 59 14.63 15.11 16.68
C SER A 59 15.09 14.57 15.33
N GLU A 60 15.98 13.58 15.31
CA GLU A 60 16.46 12.93 14.09
C GLU A 60 15.31 12.22 13.36
N THR A 61 14.47 11.49 14.11
CA THR A 61 13.29 10.82 13.56
C THR A 61 12.26 11.83 13.04
N GLU A 62 12.07 12.98 13.71
CA GLU A 62 11.20 14.06 13.23
C GLU A 62 11.71 14.66 11.90
N GLU A 63 13.03 14.88 11.78
CA GLU A 63 13.64 15.39 10.55
C GLU A 63 13.59 14.38 9.40
N GLU A 64 13.75 13.09 9.68
CA GLU A 64 13.56 12.03 8.68
C GLU A 64 12.11 12.00 8.18
N LEU A 65 11.12 12.00 9.08
CA LEU A 65 9.71 12.05 8.73
C LEU A 65 9.34 13.30 7.92
N LYS A 66 9.89 14.47 8.27
CA LYS A 66 9.69 15.71 7.49
C LYS A 66 10.21 15.59 6.06
N ARG A 67 11.38 14.97 5.88
CA ARG A 67 11.95 14.71 4.54
C ARG A 67 11.08 13.76 3.73
N GLU A 68 10.58 12.69 4.35
CA GLU A 68 9.63 11.78 3.69
C GLU A 68 8.34 12.47 3.27
N ILE A 69 7.77 13.33 4.13
CA ILE A 69 6.56 14.09 3.83
C ILE A 69 6.78 15.03 2.64
N GLU A 70 7.92 15.71 2.57
CA GLU A 70 8.19 16.65 1.47
C GLU A 70 8.44 15.95 0.13
N ASP A 71 9.11 14.80 0.15
CA ASP A 71 9.25 13.92 -1.01
C ASP A 71 7.87 13.40 -1.48
N LEU A 72 7.00 12.97 -0.55
CA LEU A 72 5.63 12.56 -0.88
C LEU A 72 4.81 13.70 -1.47
N LYS A 73 4.89 14.92 -0.92
CA LYS A 73 4.24 16.11 -1.48
C LYS A 73 4.74 16.41 -2.89
N SER A 74 6.04 16.33 -3.11
CA SER A 74 6.64 16.53 -4.43
C SER A 74 6.14 15.51 -5.45
N LYS A 75 6.05 14.23 -5.05
CA LYS A 75 5.45 13.17 -5.86
C LYS A 75 3.97 13.45 -6.16
N VAL A 76 3.19 13.88 -5.17
CA VAL A 76 1.77 14.25 -5.34
C VAL A 76 1.62 15.43 -6.30
N ASN A 77 2.45 16.46 -6.18
CA ASN A 77 2.42 17.64 -7.05
C ASN A 77 2.78 17.30 -8.49
N PHE A 78 3.82 16.48 -8.69
CA PHE A 78 4.17 15.95 -10.01
C PHE A 78 2.99 15.21 -10.64
N LEU A 79 2.31 14.37 -9.87
CA LEU A 79 1.14 13.63 -10.34
C LEU A 79 -0.06 14.53 -10.65
N ARG A 80 -0.32 15.52 -9.80
CA ARG A 80 -1.41 16.49 -9.98
C ARG A 80 -1.23 17.34 -11.24
N PHE A 81 0.01 17.67 -11.60
CA PHE A 81 0.31 18.37 -12.85
C PHE A 81 -0.22 17.64 -14.08
N TRP A 82 -0.26 16.30 -14.04
CA TRP A 82 -0.67 15.47 -15.16
C TRP A 82 -2.15 15.05 -15.13
N ALA A 83 -2.87 15.28 -14.04
CA ALA A 83 -4.29 14.92 -13.93
C ALA A 83 -5.15 15.73 -14.91
N PRO A 84 -6.16 15.11 -15.57
CA PRO A 84 -7.09 15.85 -16.42
C PRO A 84 -7.80 16.96 -15.64
N PRO A 85 -8.04 18.14 -16.24
CA PRO A 85 -8.88 19.15 -15.60
C PRO A 85 -10.30 18.59 -15.40
N ASP A 86 -10.85 18.88 -14.22
CA ASP A 86 -12.18 18.47 -13.76
C ASP A 86 -13.27 18.80 -14.82
N PRO A 87 -14.08 17.83 -15.30
CA PRO A 87 -15.10 18.07 -16.31
C PRO A 87 -16.18 19.10 -15.91
N LEU A 88 -16.29 19.44 -14.62
CA LEU A 88 -17.31 20.38 -14.12
C LEU A 88 -16.95 21.86 -14.24
N HIS A 89 -15.77 22.23 -14.77
CA HIS A 89 -15.36 23.64 -14.90
C HIS A 89 -15.52 24.24 -16.30
N HIS A 90 -16.48 23.74 -17.09
CA HIS A 90 -16.66 24.18 -18.48
C HIS A 90 -17.68 25.31 -18.71
N LEU A 91 -18.27 25.92 -17.67
CA LEU A 91 -19.32 26.93 -17.86
C LEU A 91 -18.98 28.40 -17.56
N HIS A 92 -17.75 28.77 -17.21
CA HIS A 92 -17.43 30.19 -17.07
C HIS A 92 -15.92 30.48 -17.22
N HIS A 93 -15.45 30.66 -18.46
CA HIS A 93 -14.57 31.79 -18.83
C HIS A 93 -14.18 31.75 -20.31
N GLN A 94 -14.93 32.47 -21.15
CA GLN A 94 -14.29 33.18 -22.25
C GLN A 94 -13.53 34.35 -21.65
N ARG A 95 -12.21 34.45 -21.87
CA ARG A 95 -11.46 35.66 -22.29
C ARG A 95 -9.96 35.43 -22.11
N SER A 96 -9.29 35.32 -23.26
CA SER A 96 -7.90 35.66 -23.59
C SER A 96 -6.95 36.03 -22.44
N SER A 97 -5.94 35.18 -22.20
CA SER A 97 -4.51 35.53 -22.04
C SER A 97 -3.73 34.28 -21.62
N SER A 98 -2.84 33.80 -22.50
CA SER A 98 -1.74 32.85 -22.23
C SER A 98 -2.01 31.79 -21.15
N THR A 99 -2.99 30.92 -21.38
CA THR A 99 -3.11 29.71 -20.55
C THR A 99 -1.91 28.83 -20.87
N ASN A 100 -1.06 28.55 -19.88
CA ASN A 100 -0.21 27.36 -19.88
C ASN A 100 -1.13 26.15 -20.07
N THR A 101 -1.41 25.80 -21.32
CA THR A 101 -1.95 24.49 -21.67
C THR A 101 -0.85 23.52 -21.33
N VAL A 102 -1.06 22.79 -20.23
CA VAL A 102 -0.24 21.67 -19.80
C VAL A 102 0.07 20.82 -21.05
N PRO A 103 1.34 20.58 -21.41
CA PRO A 103 1.65 19.81 -22.61
C PRO A 103 1.07 18.41 -22.42
N PHE A 104 0.09 18.05 -23.25
CA PHE A 104 -0.50 16.71 -23.31
C PHE A 104 0.48 15.78 -24.05
N CYS A 105 1.71 15.67 -23.55
CA CYS A 105 2.75 14.84 -24.16
C CYS A 105 2.63 13.41 -23.61
N SER A 106 1.65 12.66 -24.12
CA SER A 106 1.62 11.21 -23.92
C SER A 106 2.78 10.58 -24.67
N ASP A 107 3.72 9.97 -23.95
CA ASP A 107 4.95 9.33 -24.46
C ASP A 107 4.84 7.80 -24.52
N VAL A 108 3.69 7.25 -24.12
CA VAL A 108 3.35 5.82 -24.24
C VAL A 108 1.85 5.64 -24.49
N VAL A 109 1.49 4.54 -25.15
CA VAL A 109 0.09 4.12 -25.32
C VAL A 109 -0.13 2.73 -24.74
N LEU A 110 -1.25 2.52 -24.06
CA LEU A 110 -1.68 1.21 -23.59
C LEU A 110 -2.77 0.68 -24.52
N VAL A 111 -2.73 -0.61 -24.80
CA VAL A 111 -3.66 -1.27 -25.70
C VAL A 111 -4.21 -2.52 -25.04
N ALA A 112 -5.54 -2.62 -24.97
CA ALA A 112 -6.23 -3.83 -24.55
C ALA A 112 -6.11 -4.90 -25.64
N SER A 113 -5.66 -6.10 -25.29
CA SER A 113 -5.65 -7.27 -26.17
C SER A 113 -6.55 -8.36 -25.59
N HIS A 114 -7.54 -8.77 -26.38
CA HIS A 114 -8.28 -10.01 -26.15
C HIS A 114 -7.77 -11.06 -27.12
N ASP A 115 -7.35 -12.20 -26.60
CA ASP A 115 -7.08 -13.38 -27.41
C ASP A 115 -8.44 -14.01 -27.76
N ASP A 116 -9.10 -13.48 -28.79
CA ASP A 116 -10.34 -14.07 -29.30
C ASP A 116 -10.03 -15.41 -29.99
N GLU A 117 -10.31 -16.52 -29.31
CA GLU A 117 -10.30 -17.91 -29.86
C GLU A 117 -11.17 -18.07 -31.12
N ASN A 118 -11.98 -17.07 -31.49
CA ASN A 118 -12.84 -17.08 -32.67
C ASN A 118 -12.36 -16.19 -33.84
N GLY A 119 -11.11 -15.72 -33.83
CA GLY A 119 -10.48 -15.06 -34.98
C GLY A 119 -11.12 -13.73 -35.41
N LYS A 120 -11.94 -13.11 -34.55
CA LYS A 120 -12.53 -11.80 -34.78
C LYS A 120 -11.76 -10.74 -34.00
N SER A 121 -10.49 -10.56 -34.37
CA SER A 121 -9.73 -9.41 -33.91
C SER A 121 -10.53 -8.14 -34.21
N THR A 122 -10.74 -7.31 -33.19
CA THR A 122 -11.18 -5.94 -33.43
C THR A 122 -10.17 -5.30 -34.39
N PRO A 123 -10.58 -4.76 -35.54
CA PRO A 123 -9.64 -4.41 -36.62
C PRO A 123 -8.59 -3.36 -36.21
N HIS A 124 -8.85 -2.61 -35.14
CA HIS A 124 -7.93 -1.66 -34.54
C HIS A 124 -8.13 -1.62 -33.02
N PRO A 125 -7.15 -2.08 -32.23
CA PRO A 125 -7.16 -1.89 -30.79
C PRO A 125 -7.16 -0.38 -30.48
N VAL A 126 -8.12 0.10 -29.69
CA VAL A 126 -8.22 1.53 -29.35
C VAL A 126 -7.13 1.88 -28.33
N PRO A 127 -6.17 2.77 -28.65
CA PRO A 127 -5.09 3.11 -27.74
C PRO A 127 -5.57 4.02 -26.61
N VAL A 128 -5.03 3.80 -25.42
CA VAL A 128 -5.19 4.67 -24.25
C VAL A 128 -3.86 5.41 -24.03
N PRO A 129 -3.77 6.72 -24.36
CA PRO A 129 -2.55 7.49 -24.17
C PRO A 129 -2.25 7.69 -22.69
N ALA A 130 -0.97 7.62 -22.32
CA ALA A 130 -0.50 7.83 -20.95
C ALA A 130 0.94 8.38 -20.93
N ASN A 131 1.42 8.68 -19.72
CA ASN A 131 2.76 9.19 -19.46
C ASN A 131 3.58 8.13 -18.72
N ARG A 132 4.73 7.75 -19.27
CA ARG A 132 5.66 6.76 -18.69
C ARG A 132 5.98 7.09 -17.23
N ALA A 133 6.27 8.35 -16.95
CA ALA A 133 6.60 8.82 -15.60
C ALA A 133 5.45 8.62 -14.59
N VAL A 134 4.19 8.86 -15.00
CA VAL A 134 3.03 8.64 -14.14
C VAL A 134 2.85 7.14 -13.89
N LEU A 135 2.87 6.32 -14.94
CA LEU A 135 2.74 4.86 -14.82
C LEU A 135 3.82 4.26 -13.91
N ALA A 136 5.09 4.60 -14.15
CA ALA A 136 6.24 4.13 -13.37
C ALA A 136 6.20 4.61 -11.92
N SER A 137 5.67 5.80 -11.64
CA SER A 137 5.53 6.29 -10.27
C SER A 137 4.46 5.52 -9.47
N ARG A 138 3.38 5.09 -10.13
CA ARG A 138 2.21 4.46 -9.49
C ARG A 138 2.23 2.94 -9.47
N SER A 139 3.02 2.32 -10.34
CA SER A 139 3.14 0.87 -10.45
C SER A 139 4.62 0.46 -10.53
N PRO A 140 5.11 -0.35 -9.57
CA PRO A 140 6.43 -0.97 -9.67
C PRO A 140 6.62 -1.83 -10.93
N VAL A 141 5.54 -2.45 -11.41
CA VAL A 141 5.55 -3.28 -12.62
C VAL A 141 5.75 -2.41 -13.87
N PHE A 142 5.00 -1.31 -14.00
CA PHE A 142 5.25 -0.37 -15.10
C PHE A 142 6.62 0.28 -15.00
N ARG A 143 7.12 0.55 -13.79
CA ARG A 143 8.48 1.07 -13.60
C ARG A 143 9.52 0.11 -14.19
N ALA A 144 9.48 -1.15 -13.78
CA ALA A 144 10.39 -2.16 -14.29
C ALA A 144 10.25 -2.38 -15.80
N MET A 145 9.03 -2.32 -16.34
CA MET A 145 8.76 -2.45 -17.77
C MET A 145 9.33 -1.28 -18.60
N LEU A 146 9.32 -0.07 -18.03
CA LEU A 146 9.67 1.17 -18.74
C LEU A 146 11.11 1.64 -18.52
N GLU A 147 11.76 1.21 -17.42
CA GLU A 147 13.16 1.53 -17.11
C GLU A 147 14.16 0.56 -17.75
N ASN A 148 13.72 -0.67 -18.05
CA ASN A 148 14.55 -1.66 -18.74
C ASN A 148 14.40 -1.50 -20.26
N GLU A 149 15.43 -1.84 -21.05
CA GLU A 149 15.40 -1.86 -22.53
C GLU A 149 14.56 -3.03 -23.09
N MET A 150 13.30 -3.13 -22.65
CA MET A 150 12.34 -4.13 -23.10
C MET A 150 11.59 -3.66 -24.35
N GLU A 151 10.89 -4.56 -25.04
CA GLU A 151 10.17 -4.24 -26.29
C GLU A 151 9.17 -3.09 -26.08
N GLU A 152 8.53 -3.02 -24.92
CA GLU A 152 7.58 -1.97 -24.53
C GLU A 152 8.26 -0.60 -24.34
N SER A 153 9.48 -0.58 -23.78
CA SER A 153 10.22 0.67 -23.57
C SER A 153 10.69 1.30 -24.88
N LEU A 154 10.94 0.46 -25.89
CA LEU A 154 11.40 0.83 -27.23
C LEU A 154 10.25 1.13 -28.20
N SER A 155 9.15 0.37 -28.11
CA SER A 155 7.99 0.53 -29.01
C SER A 155 7.05 1.66 -28.59
N GLY A 156 7.08 2.09 -27.33
CA GLY A 156 6.13 3.07 -26.79
C GLY A 156 4.69 2.55 -26.72
N THR A 157 4.47 1.25 -26.91
CA THR A 157 3.16 0.60 -26.85
C THR A 157 3.19 -0.53 -25.82
N ILE A 158 2.33 -0.46 -24.80
CA ILE A 158 2.16 -1.51 -23.80
C ILE A 158 0.88 -2.28 -24.11
N LYS A 159 1.01 -3.58 -24.38
CA LYS A 159 -0.14 -4.47 -24.56
C LYS A 159 -0.56 -5.04 -23.22
N ILE A 160 -1.84 -4.96 -22.90
CA ILE A 160 -2.43 -5.54 -21.70
C ILE A 160 -3.43 -6.60 -22.12
N SER A 161 -3.07 -7.86 -21.90
CA SER A 161 -3.94 -9.02 -22.16
C SER A 161 -5.06 -9.14 -21.14
N ASP A 162 -6.16 -9.74 -21.58
CA ASP A 162 -7.32 -10.16 -20.77
C ASP A 162 -8.03 -9.00 -20.07
N VAL A 163 -8.11 -7.84 -20.72
CA VAL A 163 -8.76 -6.65 -20.18
C VAL A 163 -9.66 -6.00 -21.21
N SER A 164 -10.84 -5.56 -20.79
CA SER A 164 -11.71 -4.72 -21.62
C SER A 164 -11.11 -3.33 -21.80
N TYR A 165 -11.45 -2.65 -22.90
CA TYR A 165 -11.04 -1.26 -23.11
C TYR A 165 -11.51 -0.35 -21.97
N ASP A 166 -12.73 -0.55 -21.48
CA ASP A 166 -13.30 0.28 -20.41
C ASP A 166 -12.56 0.08 -19.08
N ALA A 167 -12.23 -1.16 -18.71
CA ALA A 167 -11.44 -1.44 -17.52
C ALA A 167 -10.02 -0.87 -17.64
N LEU A 168 -9.37 -1.00 -18.80
CA LEU A 168 -8.06 -0.40 -19.06
C LEU A 168 -8.12 1.12 -18.92
N ARG A 169 -9.12 1.77 -19.53
CA ARG A 169 -9.30 3.21 -19.46
C ARG A 169 -9.57 3.67 -18.02
N ALA A 170 -10.41 2.96 -17.28
CA ALA A 170 -10.68 3.25 -15.87
C ALA A 170 -9.41 3.09 -15.01
N PHE A 171 -8.63 2.04 -15.26
CA PHE A 171 -7.36 1.80 -14.58
C PHE A 171 -6.37 2.94 -14.82
N VAL A 172 -6.15 3.33 -16.08
CA VAL A 172 -5.26 4.46 -16.42
C VAL A 172 -5.80 5.75 -15.78
N THR A 173 -7.10 6.03 -15.86
CA THR A 173 -7.70 7.21 -15.22
C THR A 173 -7.39 7.25 -13.72
N TYR A 174 -7.56 6.12 -13.02
CA TYR A 174 -7.23 6.01 -11.60
C TYR A 174 -5.75 6.29 -11.31
N LEU A 175 -4.81 5.88 -12.17
CA LEU A 175 -3.39 6.21 -11.99
C LEU A 175 -3.10 7.71 -12.06
N TYR A 176 -3.99 8.51 -12.63
CA TYR A 176 -3.89 9.96 -12.65
C TYR A 176 -4.66 10.59 -11.50
N THR A 177 -5.92 10.21 -11.32
CA THR A 177 -6.87 10.91 -10.44
C THR A 177 -6.96 10.32 -9.03
N ALA A 178 -6.50 9.07 -8.84
CA ALA A 178 -6.77 8.26 -7.66
C ALA A 178 -8.27 8.06 -7.37
N ASP A 179 -9.10 8.14 -8.41
CA ASP A 179 -10.55 7.98 -8.34
C ASP A 179 -11.04 7.04 -9.45
N ALA A 180 -12.06 6.24 -9.14
CA ALA A 180 -12.67 5.29 -10.07
C ALA A 180 -14.16 5.09 -9.74
N CYS A 181 -15.01 5.16 -10.76
CA CYS A 181 -16.41 4.76 -10.63
C CYS A 181 -16.50 3.23 -10.64
N LEU A 182 -16.92 2.64 -9.52
CA LEU A 182 -17.01 1.20 -9.36
C LEU A 182 -18.46 0.70 -9.47
N ASP A 183 -18.65 -0.31 -10.31
CA ASP A 183 -19.70 -1.33 -10.16
C ASP A 183 -19.04 -2.68 -9.82
N GLU A 184 -19.82 -3.75 -9.64
CA GLU A 184 -19.28 -5.06 -9.24
C GLU A 184 -18.33 -5.65 -10.29
N LEU A 185 -18.62 -5.49 -11.59
CA LEU A 185 -17.79 -6.02 -12.67
C LEU A 185 -16.49 -5.21 -12.80
N MET A 186 -16.61 -3.88 -12.81
CA MET A 186 -15.48 -2.97 -12.87
C MET A 186 -14.57 -3.10 -11.64
N ALA A 187 -15.14 -3.34 -10.46
CA ALA A 187 -14.36 -3.58 -9.25
C ALA A 187 -13.54 -4.87 -9.37
N CYS A 188 -14.10 -5.95 -9.91
CA CYS A 188 -13.36 -7.18 -10.20
C CYS A 188 -12.24 -6.92 -11.21
N ASP A 189 -12.55 -6.34 -12.38
CA ASP A 189 -11.56 -6.08 -13.44
C ASP A 189 -10.41 -5.20 -12.94
N LEU A 190 -10.73 -4.10 -12.23
CA LEU A 190 -9.73 -3.21 -11.65
C LEU A 190 -8.92 -3.87 -10.54
N LEU A 191 -9.51 -4.79 -9.77
CA LEU A 191 -8.77 -5.56 -8.76
C LEU A 191 -7.74 -6.47 -9.43
N VAL A 192 -8.11 -7.16 -10.51
CA VAL A 192 -7.18 -8.00 -11.29
C VAL A 192 -6.01 -7.16 -11.82
N LEU A 193 -6.29 -6.01 -12.41
CA LEU A 193 -5.26 -5.08 -12.89
C LEU A 193 -4.40 -4.54 -11.73
N ALA A 194 -5.04 -4.18 -10.61
CA ALA A 194 -4.33 -3.66 -9.45
C ALA A 194 -3.37 -4.69 -8.87
N GLU A 195 -3.74 -5.97 -8.84
CA GLU A 195 -2.83 -7.03 -8.43
C GLU A 195 -1.70 -7.23 -9.45
N LYS A 196 -2.05 -7.39 -10.73
CA LYS A 196 -1.09 -7.60 -11.83
C LYS A 196 -0.03 -6.50 -11.90
N TYR A 197 -0.43 -5.26 -11.71
CA TYR A 197 0.45 -4.08 -11.76
C TYR A 197 0.86 -3.55 -10.38
N GLN A 198 0.57 -4.29 -9.30
CA GLN A 198 0.95 -3.98 -7.93
C GLN A 198 0.52 -2.57 -7.44
N VAL A 199 -0.66 -2.12 -7.85
CA VAL A 199 -1.27 -0.85 -7.42
C VAL A 199 -2.07 -1.08 -6.14
N LYS A 200 -1.34 -1.22 -5.02
CA LYS A 200 -1.90 -1.63 -3.71
C LYS A 200 -3.12 -0.83 -3.26
N HIS A 201 -3.11 0.49 -3.45
CA HIS A 201 -4.22 1.34 -3.01
C HIS A 201 -5.52 1.04 -3.80
N LEU A 202 -5.41 0.81 -5.11
CA LEU A 202 -6.56 0.44 -5.94
C LEU A 202 -7.10 -0.93 -5.53
N LYS A 203 -6.21 -1.89 -5.30
CA LYS A 203 -6.60 -3.23 -4.84
C LYS A 203 -7.43 -3.16 -3.56
N THR A 204 -6.93 -2.46 -2.54
CA THR A 204 -7.65 -2.26 -1.28
C THR A 204 -8.97 -1.50 -1.48
N TYR A 205 -9.03 -0.54 -2.40
CA TYR A 205 -10.25 0.19 -2.72
C TYR A 205 -11.32 -0.73 -3.33
N CYS A 206 -10.96 -1.55 -4.32
CA CYS A 206 -11.84 -2.55 -4.90
C CYS A 206 -12.28 -3.61 -3.89
N GLU A 207 -11.35 -4.11 -3.04
CA GLU A 207 -11.67 -5.07 -1.98
C GLU A 207 -12.75 -4.52 -1.03
N LYS A 208 -12.59 -3.27 -0.56
CA LYS A 208 -13.59 -2.63 0.32
C LYS A 208 -14.95 -2.49 -0.35
N PHE A 209 -14.97 -2.13 -1.63
CA PHE A 209 -16.21 -2.04 -2.39
C PHE A 209 -16.90 -3.40 -2.50
N LEU A 210 -16.18 -4.45 -2.89
CA LEU A 210 -16.71 -5.81 -3.00
C LEU A 210 -17.19 -6.36 -1.65
N ILE A 211 -16.44 -6.12 -0.57
CA ILE A 211 -16.86 -6.47 0.79
C ILE A 211 -18.19 -5.79 1.16
N SER A 212 -18.41 -4.54 0.76
CA SER A 212 -19.67 -3.82 1.03
C SER A 212 -20.88 -4.40 0.28
N LYS A 213 -20.64 -5.18 -0.79
CA LYS A 213 -21.65 -5.87 -1.60
C LYS A 213 -21.74 -7.36 -1.29
N LEU A 214 -20.86 -7.85 -0.42
CA LEU A 214 -20.76 -9.25 -0.05
C LEU A 214 -22.03 -9.69 0.71
N ASN A 215 -22.59 -10.81 0.28
CA ASN A 215 -23.76 -11.45 0.85
C ASN A 215 -23.63 -12.96 0.71
N TRP A 216 -24.57 -13.71 1.28
CA TRP A 216 -24.51 -15.17 1.25
C TRP A 216 -24.50 -15.72 -0.18
N GLU A 217 -25.26 -15.15 -1.11
CA GLU A 217 -25.37 -15.63 -2.49
C GLU A 217 -24.08 -15.41 -3.29
N ASN A 218 -23.34 -14.33 -3.05
CA ASN A 218 -22.09 -14.07 -3.76
C ASN A 218 -20.82 -14.45 -2.96
N SER A 219 -20.93 -15.01 -1.75
CA SER A 219 -19.78 -15.29 -0.89
C SER A 219 -18.79 -16.32 -1.46
N LEU A 220 -19.29 -17.45 -1.99
CA LEU A 220 -18.47 -18.48 -2.61
C LEU A 220 -17.71 -18.01 -3.85
N PRO A 221 -18.37 -17.40 -4.86
CA PRO A 221 -17.64 -16.90 -6.03
C PRO A 221 -16.66 -15.79 -5.64
N ASN A 222 -17.00 -14.91 -4.69
CA ASN A 222 -16.05 -13.90 -4.20
C ASN A 222 -14.88 -14.52 -3.43
N TYR A 223 -15.08 -15.60 -2.68
CA TYR A 223 -14.00 -16.33 -2.01
C TYR A 223 -13.01 -16.92 -3.02
N ALA A 224 -13.52 -17.62 -4.04
CA ALA A 224 -12.69 -18.18 -5.10
C ALA A 224 -11.93 -17.10 -5.89
N PHE A 225 -12.63 -16.01 -6.26
CA PHE A 225 -12.04 -14.86 -6.94
C PHE A 225 -10.96 -14.20 -6.09
N ALA A 226 -11.23 -13.96 -4.80
CA ALA A 226 -10.29 -13.36 -3.89
C ALA A 226 -9.04 -14.22 -3.70
N HIS A 227 -9.19 -15.55 -3.66
CA HIS A 227 -8.06 -16.46 -3.58
C HIS A 227 -7.20 -16.37 -4.85
N GLN A 228 -7.82 -16.41 -6.03
CA GLN A 228 -7.12 -16.34 -7.32
C GLN A 228 -6.32 -15.04 -7.51
N HIS A 229 -6.82 -13.92 -6.99
CA HIS A 229 -6.19 -12.60 -7.14
C HIS A 229 -5.53 -12.09 -5.85
N ASN A 230 -5.22 -12.99 -4.93
CA ASN A 230 -4.52 -12.70 -3.67
C ASN A 230 -5.18 -11.58 -2.85
N ALA A 231 -6.49 -11.41 -2.94
CA ALA A 231 -7.25 -10.31 -2.33
C ALA A 231 -7.63 -10.62 -0.88
N LYS A 232 -6.67 -10.51 0.02
CA LYS A 232 -6.77 -11.03 1.39
C LYS A 232 -7.96 -10.49 2.18
N ASN A 233 -8.27 -9.20 2.12
CA ASN A 233 -9.38 -8.68 2.96
C ASN A 233 -10.73 -9.21 2.46
N LEU A 234 -10.91 -9.32 1.14
CA LEU A 234 -12.11 -9.91 0.55
C LEU A 234 -12.18 -11.42 0.85
N LEU A 235 -11.06 -12.13 0.77
CA LEU A 235 -10.95 -13.55 1.09
C LEU A 235 -11.41 -13.82 2.53
N ASP A 236 -10.87 -13.08 3.50
CA ASP A 236 -11.17 -13.24 4.92
C ASP A 236 -12.63 -12.90 5.23
N ALA A 237 -13.18 -11.86 4.61
CA ALA A 237 -14.57 -11.46 4.76
C ALA A 237 -15.53 -12.52 4.17
N ALA A 238 -15.24 -13.01 2.96
CA ALA A 238 -16.01 -14.05 2.29
C ALA A 238 -15.98 -15.36 3.09
N LEU A 239 -14.79 -15.77 3.55
CA LEU A 239 -14.63 -16.96 4.39
C LEU A 239 -15.42 -16.84 5.70
N SER A 240 -15.34 -15.68 6.37
CA SER A 240 -16.09 -15.43 7.61
C SER A 240 -17.60 -15.59 7.41
N LEU A 241 -18.14 -15.03 6.33
CA LEU A 241 -19.56 -15.15 5.99
C LEU A 241 -19.96 -16.58 5.63
N ILE A 242 -19.07 -17.33 4.97
CA ILE A 242 -19.27 -18.75 4.67
C ILE A 242 -19.35 -19.56 5.97
N MET A 243 -18.42 -19.32 6.90
CA MET A 243 -18.35 -20.01 8.19
C MET A 243 -19.60 -19.82 9.06
N GLU A 244 -20.29 -18.68 8.93
CA GLU A 244 -21.53 -18.37 9.66
C GLU A 244 -22.74 -19.19 9.17
N ASN A 245 -22.70 -19.73 7.94
CA ASN A 245 -23.81 -20.44 7.30
C ASN A 245 -23.37 -21.82 6.76
N MET A 246 -22.37 -22.44 7.40
CA MET A 246 -21.78 -23.71 6.96
C MET A 246 -22.79 -24.85 6.83
N ASP A 247 -23.86 -24.85 7.62
CA ASP A 247 -24.94 -25.85 7.58
C ASP A 247 -25.69 -25.89 6.25
N LYS A 248 -25.67 -24.78 5.50
CA LYS A 248 -26.33 -24.63 4.20
C LYS A 248 -25.37 -24.77 3.02
N LEU A 249 -24.06 -24.80 3.27
CA LEU A 249 -23.03 -24.71 2.24
C LEU A 249 -23.13 -25.83 1.19
N SER A 250 -23.25 -27.08 1.65
CA SER A 250 -23.28 -28.27 0.78
C SER A 250 -24.51 -28.36 -0.14
N LYS A 251 -25.54 -27.54 0.10
CA LYS A 251 -26.76 -27.50 -0.71
C LYS A 251 -26.66 -26.56 -1.91
N ARG A 252 -25.62 -25.72 -1.97
CA ARG A 252 -25.42 -24.72 -3.02
C ARG A 252 -24.88 -25.35 -4.30
N GLU A 253 -25.34 -24.86 -5.44
CA GLU A 253 -24.78 -25.30 -6.73
C GLU A 253 -23.35 -24.75 -6.90
N GLU A 254 -23.08 -23.53 -6.45
CA GLU A 254 -21.76 -22.91 -6.51
C GLU A 254 -20.73 -23.67 -5.64
N TYR A 255 -21.20 -24.35 -4.59
CA TYR A 255 -20.34 -25.25 -3.81
C TYR A 255 -19.94 -26.47 -4.62
N LYS A 256 -20.88 -27.10 -5.34
CA LYS A 256 -20.57 -28.25 -6.21
C LYS A 256 -19.61 -27.85 -7.31
N GLU A 257 -19.84 -26.69 -7.95
CA GLU A 257 -18.92 -26.15 -8.95
C GLU A 257 -17.52 -25.90 -8.37
N LEU A 258 -17.43 -25.38 -7.14
CA LEU A 258 -16.15 -25.16 -6.48
C LEU A 258 -15.44 -26.48 -6.18
N VAL A 259 -16.17 -27.51 -5.72
CA VAL A 259 -15.62 -28.87 -5.50
C VAL A 259 -15.05 -29.44 -6.80
N GLU A 260 -15.71 -29.22 -7.94
CA GLU A 260 -15.25 -29.72 -9.23
C GLU A 260 -14.04 -28.95 -9.78
N LYS A 261 -14.07 -27.61 -9.69
CA LYS A 261 -13.03 -26.73 -10.26
C LYS A 261 -11.78 -26.65 -9.38
N ASP A 262 -11.95 -26.49 -8.07
CA ASP A 262 -10.86 -26.37 -7.11
C ASP A 262 -11.22 -26.97 -5.73
N PRO A 263 -11.07 -28.29 -5.56
CA PRO A 263 -11.34 -28.96 -4.29
C PRO A 263 -10.48 -28.44 -3.12
N ARG A 264 -9.33 -27.81 -3.38
CA ARG A 264 -8.42 -27.34 -2.32
C ARG A 264 -9.05 -26.19 -1.54
N LEU A 265 -9.74 -25.29 -2.23
CA LEU A 265 -10.49 -24.20 -1.60
C LEU A 265 -11.55 -24.72 -0.64
N VAL A 266 -12.19 -25.83 -0.97
CA VAL A 266 -13.18 -26.44 -0.09
C VAL A 266 -12.51 -26.99 1.17
N VAL A 267 -11.37 -27.67 1.02
CA VAL A 267 -10.59 -28.16 2.18
C VAL A 267 -10.20 -27.00 3.09
N GLU A 268 -9.69 -25.89 2.54
CA GLU A 268 -9.32 -24.70 3.31
C GLU A 268 -10.51 -24.11 4.10
N ILE A 269 -11.71 -24.04 3.50
CA ILE A 269 -12.93 -23.61 4.19
C ILE A 269 -13.22 -24.51 5.40
N TYR A 270 -13.18 -25.84 5.21
CA TYR A 270 -13.47 -26.79 6.29
C TYR A 270 -12.38 -26.79 7.37
N GLU A 271 -11.11 -26.69 7.00
CA GLU A 271 -10.00 -26.55 7.95
C GLU A 271 -10.17 -25.30 8.81
N ALA A 272 -10.42 -24.14 8.19
CA ALA A 272 -10.69 -22.90 8.91
C ALA A 272 -11.89 -23.03 9.86
N TYR A 273 -12.96 -23.69 9.41
CA TYR A 273 -14.16 -23.91 10.23
C TYR A 273 -13.89 -24.80 11.45
N LEU A 274 -13.18 -25.91 11.27
CA LEU A 274 -12.81 -26.82 12.35
C LEU A 274 -11.86 -26.13 13.34
N SER A 275 -10.84 -25.39 12.86
CA SER A 275 -9.93 -24.63 13.72
C SER A 275 -10.67 -23.60 14.58
N LYS A 276 -11.67 -22.90 14.02
CA LYS A 276 -12.50 -21.94 14.79
C LYS A 276 -13.30 -22.63 15.90
N GLN A 277 -13.85 -23.83 15.64
CA GLN A 277 -14.57 -24.59 16.66
C GLN A 277 -13.68 -25.03 17.82
N VAL A 278 -12.48 -25.55 17.52
CA VAL A 278 -11.50 -25.97 18.55
C VAL A 278 -11.15 -24.80 19.46
N ASN A 279 -10.87 -23.62 18.90
CA ASN A 279 -10.55 -22.43 19.68
C ASN A 279 -11.72 -21.98 20.58
N THR A 280 -12.98 -22.08 20.09
CA THR A 280 -14.15 -21.75 20.93
C THR A 280 -14.41 -22.77 22.05
N ALA A 281 -14.02 -24.03 21.90
CA ALA A 281 -14.12 -25.03 22.94
C ALA A 281 -13.07 -24.81 24.06
N VAL A 282 -11.84 -24.46 23.67
CA VAL A 282 -10.74 -24.18 24.62
C VAL A 282 -11.02 -22.95 25.50
N HIS A 283 -11.72 -21.94 24.99
CA HIS A 283 -12.10 -20.76 25.78
C HIS A 283 -13.30 -20.96 26.72
N LYS A 284 -14.04 -22.07 26.63
CA LYS A 284 -15.19 -22.36 27.49
C LYS A 284 -14.84 -23.10 28.80
N ASP A 285 -13.59 -23.52 28.99
CA ASP A 285 -13.13 -24.20 30.22
C ASP A 285 -12.27 -23.31 31.13
N PRO A 286 -12.86 -22.32 31.85
CA PRO A 286 -12.28 -21.94 33.14
C PRO A 286 -13.33 -21.79 34.25
N VAL A 287 -14.30 -22.69 34.42
CA VAL A 287 -15.03 -22.85 35.70
C VAL A 287 -15.50 -24.30 35.88
N ALA A 288 -14.58 -25.18 36.25
CA ALA A 288 -14.92 -26.44 36.92
C ALA A 288 -13.67 -27.07 37.51
N LYS A 289 -13.18 -26.55 38.65
CA LYS A 289 -12.53 -27.34 39.71
C LYS A 289 -12.13 -26.47 40.91
N ALA A 290 -12.55 -26.98 42.07
CA ALA A 290 -12.19 -26.64 43.45
C ALA A 290 -12.90 -25.43 44.07
#